data_AF-B0MKA1-F1
#
_entry.id   AF-B0MKA1-F1
#
_cell.length_a   1.000
_cell.length_b   1.000
_cell.length_c   1.000
_cell.angle_alpha   90.00
_cell.angle_beta   90.00
_cell.angle_gamma   90.00
#
_symmetry.space_group_name_H-M   'P 1'
#
loop_
_entity.id
_entity.type
_entity.pdbx_description
1 polymer ?
#
loop_
_entity_poly.entity_id
_entity_poly.type
_entity_poly.pdbx_seq_one_letter_code
_entity_poly.pdbx_strand_id
1 'polypeptide(L)'
;MIKKQTITNYINMETAIKTYDRNALVCGSPAWRYVYHAVHSADKWFFNPAKFTEPDFHENGMDNPDNPCEKVLSNEQLLDYLHKVQAKTEKYLDELSDEELNEKPDGCEYTRLELILGQFRHISSHIGMINGQTIERTGKFPIFAGLDGKQTDKLFDE
;
A
#
# COMPACT_ATOMS: atom_id res chain seq x y z
N MET A 1 13.56 -13.66 -0.89
CA MET A 1 12.14 -14.09 -1.10
C MET A 1 11.15 -12.98 -0.72
N ILE A 2 11.23 -12.46 0.50
CA ILE A 2 10.34 -11.41 1.04
C ILE A 2 10.33 -10.14 0.17
N LYS A 3 11.51 -9.63 -0.21
CA LYS A 3 11.64 -8.46 -1.08
C LYS A 3 10.79 -8.57 -2.34
N LYS A 4 11.02 -9.62 -3.14
CA LYS A 4 10.30 -9.84 -4.40
C LYS A 4 8.79 -9.76 -4.22
N GLN A 5 8.23 -10.52 -3.27
CA GLN A 5 6.78 -10.57 -3.06
C GLN A 5 6.22 -9.26 -2.51
N THR A 6 7.00 -8.56 -1.67
CA THR A 6 6.62 -7.24 -1.17
C THR A 6 6.55 -6.22 -2.32
N ILE A 7 7.53 -6.22 -3.23
CA ILE A 7 7.54 -5.30 -4.38
C ILE A 7 6.42 -5.61 -5.36
N THR A 8 6.08 -6.89 -5.55
CA THR A 8 4.90 -7.28 -6.31
C THR A 8 3.60 -6.68 -5.76
N ASN A 9 3.44 -6.55 -4.44
CA ASN A 9 2.29 -5.85 -3.86
C ASN A 9 2.25 -4.36 -4.21
N TYR A 10 3.40 -3.66 -4.21
CA TYR A 10 3.46 -2.24 -4.63
C TYR A 10 3.09 -2.07 -6.10
N ILE A 11 3.59 -2.95 -6.97
CA ILE A 11 3.23 -3.00 -8.39
C ILE A 11 1.72 -3.18 -8.58
N ASN A 12 1.10 -4.08 -7.82
CA ASN A 12 -0.34 -4.32 -7.87
C ASN A 12 -1.16 -3.14 -7.32
N MET A 13 -0.67 -2.46 -6.28
CA MET A 13 -1.27 -1.21 -5.80
C MET A 13 -1.18 -0.10 -6.85
N GLU A 14 -0.07 0.02 -7.56
CA GLU A 14 0.09 0.98 -8.66
C GLU A 14 -0.97 0.76 -9.75
N THR A 15 -1.19 -0.49 -10.17
CA THR A 15 -2.26 -0.81 -11.13
C THR A 15 -3.64 -0.49 -10.59
N ALA A 16 -3.90 -0.75 -9.30
CA ALA A 16 -5.16 -0.39 -8.66
C ALA A 16 -5.39 1.14 -8.73
N ILE A 17 -4.39 1.95 -8.40
CA ILE A 17 -4.47 3.42 -8.49
C ILE A 17 -4.69 3.91 -9.93
N LYS A 18 -4.15 3.21 -10.92
CA LYS A 18 -4.31 3.57 -12.33
C LYS A 18 -5.66 3.19 -12.94
N THR A 19 -6.43 2.32 -12.28
CA THR A 19 -7.64 1.72 -12.87
C THR A 19 -8.93 2.00 -12.11
N TYR A 20 -8.83 2.31 -10.82
CA TYR A 20 -9.99 2.56 -9.96
C TYR A 20 -10.77 3.84 -10.31
N ASP A 21 -12.02 3.89 -9.87
CA ASP A 21 -12.78 5.14 -9.82
C ASP A 21 -12.51 5.79 -8.46
N ARG A 22 -11.60 6.76 -8.45
CA ARG A 22 -11.14 7.42 -7.22
C ARG A 22 -12.25 8.03 -6.37
N ASN A 23 -13.35 8.45 -6.99
CA ASN A 23 -14.47 9.10 -6.32
C ASN A 23 -15.59 8.11 -5.94
N ALA A 24 -15.48 6.84 -6.34
CA ALA A 24 -16.40 5.81 -5.92
C ALA A 24 -16.41 5.72 -4.39
N LEU A 25 -17.60 5.57 -3.81
CA LEU A 25 -17.73 5.44 -2.37
C LEU A 25 -17.43 4.00 -1.96
N VAL A 26 -16.54 3.88 -0.97
CA VAL A 26 -16.23 2.65 -0.24
C VAL A 26 -16.56 2.95 1.22
N CYS A 27 -17.56 2.27 1.77
CA CYS A 27 -18.05 2.51 3.14
C CYS A 27 -18.35 3.99 3.45
N GLY A 28 -18.82 4.75 2.45
CA GLY A 28 -19.17 6.18 2.61
C GLY A 28 -18.02 7.16 2.38
N SER A 29 -16.78 6.68 2.16
CA SER A 29 -15.62 7.52 1.86
C SER A 29 -15.14 7.31 0.42
N PRO A 30 -14.59 8.35 -0.26
CA PRO A 30 -14.01 8.18 -1.59
C PRO A 30 -12.87 7.13 -1.59
N ALA A 31 -12.82 6.30 -2.62
CA ALA A 31 -11.87 5.18 -2.73
C ALA A 31 -10.40 5.62 -2.59
N TRP A 32 -10.05 6.83 -3.04
CA TRP A 32 -8.69 7.36 -2.91
C TRP A 32 -8.23 7.47 -1.45
N ARG A 33 -9.16 7.61 -0.49
CA ARG A 33 -8.83 7.61 0.94
C ARG A 33 -8.31 6.26 1.41
N TYR A 34 -8.85 5.17 0.87
CA TYR A 34 -8.39 3.83 1.18
C TYR A 34 -7.04 3.52 0.53
N VAL A 35 -6.77 4.08 -0.66
CA VAL A 35 -5.42 4.05 -1.24
C VAL A 35 -4.43 4.71 -0.30
N TYR A 36 -4.72 5.95 0.13
CA TYR A 36 -3.85 6.68 1.05
C TYR A 36 -3.64 5.89 2.35
N HIS A 37 -4.72 5.42 2.98
CA HIS A 37 -4.67 4.61 4.19
C HIS A 37 -3.76 3.38 4.04
N ALA A 38 -3.88 2.64 2.93
CA ALA A 38 -3.08 1.46 2.68
C ALA A 38 -1.57 1.79 2.54
N VAL A 39 -1.24 2.83 1.76
CA VAL A 39 0.15 3.24 1.54
C VAL A 39 0.77 3.83 2.80
N HIS A 40 0.01 4.66 3.53
CA HIS A 40 0.44 5.24 4.81
C HIS A 40 0.67 4.16 5.88
N SER A 41 -0.24 3.20 5.99
CA SER A 41 -0.05 2.07 6.90
C SER A 41 1.22 1.29 6.57
N ALA A 42 1.48 1.04 5.28
CA ALA A 42 2.72 0.39 4.86
C ALA A 42 3.95 1.23 5.26
N ASP A 43 3.94 2.55 5.06
CA ASP A 43 5.05 3.45 5.42
C ASP A 43 5.36 3.47 6.93
N LYS A 44 4.32 3.35 7.75
CA LYS A 44 4.42 3.37 9.21
C LYS A 44 4.79 2.01 9.79
N TRP A 45 3.98 1.01 9.48
CA TRP A 45 3.99 -0.26 10.18
C TRP A 45 4.95 -1.27 9.59
N PHE A 46 5.38 -1.15 8.33
CA PHE A 46 6.30 -2.12 7.73
C PHE A 46 7.68 -2.11 8.41
N PHE A 47 8.07 -0.97 8.99
CA PHE A 47 9.43 -0.73 9.48
C PHE A 47 9.53 -0.70 11.01
N ASN A 48 8.95 0.35 11.62
CA ASN A 48 8.88 0.55 13.06
C ASN A 48 7.85 1.66 13.35
N PRO A 49 6.64 1.31 13.80
CA PRO A 49 5.59 2.29 14.06
C PRO A 49 5.94 3.24 15.23
N ALA A 50 6.84 2.84 16.14
CA ALA A 50 7.28 3.67 17.27
C ALA A 50 8.27 4.78 16.86
N LYS A 51 8.88 4.66 15.67
CA LYS A 51 9.83 5.64 15.11
C LYS A 51 9.40 6.07 13.71
N PHE A 52 8.14 6.45 13.59
CA PHE A 52 7.55 6.93 12.36
C PHE A 52 7.41 8.45 12.37
N THR A 53 7.75 9.08 11.24
CA THR A 53 7.49 10.49 10.98
C THR A 53 6.48 10.58 9.86
N GLU A 54 5.41 11.32 10.10
CA GLU A 54 4.38 11.59 9.09
C GLU A 54 4.98 12.29 7.86
N PRO A 55 4.53 11.97 6.63
CA PRO A 55 4.96 12.72 5.46
C PRO A 55 4.46 14.17 5.54
N ASP A 56 5.22 15.13 4.99
CA ASP A 56 4.94 16.57 5.14
C ASP A 56 3.52 17.01 4.72
N PHE A 57 2.88 16.24 3.83
CA PHE A 57 1.53 16.51 3.36
C PHE A 57 0.43 15.90 4.24
N HIS A 58 0.76 15.08 5.24
CA HIS A 58 -0.21 14.45 6.13
C HIS A 58 -0.89 15.49 7.03
N GLU A 59 -2.18 15.32 7.24
CA GLU A 59 -3.00 16.09 8.17
C GLU A 59 -3.69 15.11 9.12
N ASN A 60 -3.91 15.54 10.36
CA ASN A 60 -4.48 14.67 11.39
C ASN A 60 -5.82 14.07 10.94
N GLY A 61 -5.94 12.75 11.03
CA GLY A 61 -7.13 12.00 10.62
C GLY A 61 -7.12 11.54 9.16
N MET A 62 -6.13 11.91 8.35
CA MET A 62 -6.02 11.40 6.98
C MET A 62 -5.82 9.88 6.94
N ASP A 63 -5.13 9.32 7.93
CA ASP A 63 -4.76 7.90 8.01
C ASP A 63 -5.94 6.97 8.25
N ASN A 64 -7.09 7.47 8.70
CA ASN A 64 -8.31 6.68 8.85
C ASN A 64 -9.40 7.20 7.89
N PRO A 65 -9.86 6.40 6.90
CA PRO A 65 -10.93 6.78 5.98
C PRO A 65 -12.26 7.18 6.66
N ASP A 66 -12.49 6.84 7.93
CA ASP A 66 -13.72 7.22 8.64
C ASP A 66 -13.64 8.61 9.28
N ASN A 67 -12.42 9.16 9.45
CA ASN A 67 -12.23 10.49 10.02
C ASN A 67 -12.54 11.59 9.00
N PRO A 68 -12.95 12.80 9.41
CA PRO A 68 -13.08 13.92 8.49
C PRO A 68 -11.70 14.35 7.94
N CYS A 69 -11.66 14.72 6.66
CA CYS A 69 -10.45 15.19 5.99
C CYS A 69 -10.83 16.17 4.88
N GLU A 70 -10.31 17.40 4.95
CA GLU A 70 -10.55 18.42 3.91
C GLU A 70 -9.55 18.29 2.75
N LYS A 71 -8.34 17.81 3.04
CA LYS A 71 -7.32 17.59 2.02
C LYS A 71 -7.76 16.50 1.06
N VAL A 72 -7.56 16.75 -0.23
CA VAL A 72 -7.82 15.78 -1.30
C VAL A 72 -6.52 15.52 -2.04
N LEU A 73 -6.09 14.26 -2.11
CA LEU A 73 -4.89 13.86 -2.84
C LEU A 73 -5.22 13.50 -4.29
N SER A 74 -4.42 13.98 -5.23
CA SER A 74 -4.49 13.55 -6.63
C SER A 74 -3.91 12.14 -6.81
N ASN A 75 -4.20 11.49 -7.95
CA ASN A 75 -3.60 10.19 -8.24
C ASN A 75 -2.08 10.29 -8.39
N GLU A 76 -1.57 11.40 -8.93
CA GLU A 76 -0.13 11.67 -9.05
C GLU A 76 0.52 11.78 -7.67
N GLN A 77 -0.13 12.43 -6.71
CA GLN A 77 0.36 12.50 -5.33
C GLN A 77 0.36 11.14 -4.64
N LEU A 78 -0.68 10.32 -4.87
CA LEU A 78 -0.76 8.96 -4.34
C LEU A 78 0.30 8.04 -4.95
N LEU A 79 0.55 8.15 -6.25
CA LEU A 79 1.60 7.40 -6.96
C LEU A 79 3.00 7.82 -6.51
N ASP A 80 3.27 9.12 -6.40
CA ASP A 80 4.55 9.63 -5.88
C ASP A 80 4.81 9.13 -4.45
N TYR A 81 3.78 9.14 -3.60
CA TYR A 81 3.90 8.59 -2.25
C TYR A 81 4.13 7.07 -2.26
N LEU A 82 3.37 6.32 -3.07
CA LEU A 82 3.56 4.88 -3.25
C LEU A 82 5.00 4.55 -3.65
N HIS A 83 5.56 5.27 -4.63
CA HIS A 83 6.93 5.06 -5.11
C HIS A 83 7.98 5.38 -4.06
N LYS A 84 7.78 6.43 -3.26
CA LYS A 84 8.66 6.76 -2.11
C LYS A 84 8.65 5.64 -1.06
N VAL A 85 7.47 5.15 -0.71
CA VAL A 85 7.31 4.06 0.28
C VAL A 85 7.87 2.75 -0.27
N GLN A 86 7.67 2.46 -1.55
CA GLN A 86 8.29 1.30 -2.22
C GLN A 86 9.81 1.38 -2.16
N ALA A 87 10.42 2.50 -2.57
CA ALA A 87 11.88 2.67 -2.54
C ALA A 87 12.46 2.53 -1.12
N LYS A 88 11.78 3.11 -0.12
CA LYS A 88 12.12 2.93 1.31
C LYS A 88 12.03 1.47 1.73
N THR A 89 10.99 0.76 1.29
CA THR A 89 10.78 -0.67 1.57
C THR A 89 11.85 -1.54 0.92
N GLU A 90 12.20 -1.27 -0.33
CA GLU A 90 13.26 -1.97 -1.05
C GLU A 90 14.59 -1.84 -0.32
N LYS A 91 14.96 -0.61 0.05
CA LYS A 91 16.19 -0.34 0.80
C LYS A 91 16.21 -1.07 2.13
N TYR A 92 15.13 -0.99 2.91
CA TYR A 92 15.04 -1.69 4.19
C TYR A 92 15.21 -3.20 4.04
N LEU A 93 14.59 -3.81 3.02
CA LEU A 93 14.71 -5.25 2.78
C LEU A 93 16.05 -5.68 2.18
N ASP A 94 16.81 -4.75 1.59
CA ASP A 94 18.19 -5.00 1.16
C ASP A 94 19.18 -5.00 2.34
N GLU A 95 18.89 -4.21 3.37
CA GLU A 95 19.73 -4.08 4.57
C GLU A 95 19.39 -5.11 5.64
N LEU A 96 18.20 -5.71 5.59
CA LEU A 96 17.69 -6.64 6.60
C LEU A 96 18.27 -8.05 6.42
N SER A 97 18.90 -8.58 7.48
CA SER A 97 19.33 -9.98 7.55
C SER A 97 18.21 -10.92 7.99
N ASP A 98 18.40 -12.23 7.74
CA ASP A 98 17.43 -13.25 8.15
C ASP A 98 17.34 -13.38 9.68
N GLU A 99 18.44 -13.15 10.40
CA GLU A 99 18.48 -13.16 11.86
C GLU A 99 17.64 -12.02 12.47
N GLU A 100 17.73 -10.83 11.89
CA GLU A 100 16.98 -9.64 12.34
C GLU A 100 15.46 -9.79 12.17
N LEU A 101 14.98 -10.72 11.33
CA LEU A 101 13.54 -10.95 11.13
C LEU A 101 12.81 -11.28 12.44
N ASN A 102 13.46 -11.99 13.35
CA ASN A 102 12.90 -12.37 14.66
C ASN A 102 13.12 -11.31 15.74
N GLU A 103 13.85 -10.25 15.45
CA GLU A 103 14.10 -9.17 16.38
C GLU A 103 12.93 -8.18 16.39
N LYS A 104 12.74 -7.52 17.54
CA LYS A 104 11.77 -6.43 17.68
C LYS A 104 12.48 -5.10 17.43
N PRO A 105 11.94 -4.22 16.56
CA PRO A 105 12.45 -2.87 16.46
C PRO A 105 12.37 -2.15 17.82
N ASP A 106 13.28 -1.20 18.06
CA ASP A 106 13.29 -0.42 19.29
C ASP A 106 11.93 0.26 19.55
N GLY A 107 11.38 0.06 20.76
CA GLY A 107 10.07 0.55 21.17
C GLY A 107 8.86 -0.17 20.55
N CYS A 108 9.06 -1.26 19.80
CA CYS A 108 7.98 -2.02 19.17
C CYS A 108 7.80 -3.39 19.84
N GLU A 109 6.54 -3.81 20.04
CA GLU A 109 6.23 -5.11 20.64
C GLU A 109 6.25 -6.28 19.65
N TYR A 110 6.22 -6.00 18.35
CA TYR A 110 6.20 -6.98 17.27
C TYR A 110 7.59 -7.19 16.67
N THR A 111 7.86 -8.40 16.20
CA THR A 111 9.04 -8.70 15.41
C THR A 111 8.97 -8.07 14.03
N ARG A 112 10.12 -7.86 13.38
CA ARG A 112 10.18 -7.37 12.00
C ARG A 112 9.38 -8.25 11.05
N LEU A 113 9.44 -9.58 11.22
CA LEU A 113 8.66 -10.52 10.43
C LEU A 113 7.14 -10.34 10.62
N GLU A 114 6.68 -10.17 11.86
CA GLU A 114 5.26 -9.91 12.14
C GLU A 114 4.77 -8.62 11.47
N LEU A 115 5.58 -7.55 11.53
CA LEU A 115 5.29 -6.28 10.87
C LEU A 115 5.20 -6.43 9.35
N ILE A 116 6.20 -7.08 8.73
CA ILE A 116 6.24 -7.37 7.29
C ILE A 116 5.02 -8.18 6.86
N LEU A 117 4.72 -9.27 7.55
CA LEU A 117 3.57 -10.13 7.22
C LEU A 117 2.24 -9.41 7.46
N GLY A 118 2.15 -8.58 8.50
CA GLY A 118 1.00 -7.74 8.78
C GLY A 118 0.69 -6.79 7.62
N GLN A 119 1.71 -6.06 7.15
CA GLN A 119 1.55 -5.13 6.04
C GLN A 119 1.36 -5.82 4.70
N PHE A 120 1.99 -6.98 4.48
CA PHE A 120 1.72 -7.79 3.29
C PHE A 120 0.23 -8.15 3.19
N ARG A 121 -0.39 -8.60 4.28
CA ARG A 121 -1.83 -8.93 4.30
C ARG A 121 -2.72 -7.69 4.16
N HIS A 122 -2.35 -6.61 4.83
CA HIS A 122 -3.12 -5.35 4.83
C HIS A 122 -3.20 -4.76 3.43
N ILE A 123 -2.04 -4.58 2.76
CA ILE A 123 -2.01 -4.01 1.42
C ILE A 123 -2.73 -4.90 0.40
N SER A 124 -2.55 -6.23 0.46
CA SER A 124 -3.25 -7.16 -0.44
C SER A 124 -4.78 -7.10 -0.27
N SER A 125 -5.26 -6.91 0.97
CA SER A 125 -6.69 -6.77 1.25
C SER A 125 -7.26 -5.49 0.62
N HIS A 126 -6.55 -4.36 0.74
CA HIS A 126 -6.96 -3.11 0.12
C HIS A 126 -6.88 -3.15 -1.41
N ILE A 127 -5.87 -3.80 -1.99
CA ILE A 127 -5.79 -4.03 -3.44
C ILE A 127 -7.01 -4.81 -3.93
N GLY A 128 -7.36 -5.91 -3.25
CA GLY A 128 -8.54 -6.71 -3.61
C GLY A 128 -9.84 -5.90 -3.55
N MET A 129 -10.00 -5.10 -2.51
CA MET A 129 -11.15 -4.19 -2.35
C MET A 129 -11.23 -3.16 -3.49
N ILE A 130 -10.12 -2.50 -3.82
CA ILE A 130 -10.06 -1.47 -4.88
C ILE A 130 -10.29 -2.12 -6.26
N ASN A 131 -9.64 -3.24 -6.55
CA ASN A 131 -9.84 -3.96 -7.80
C ASN A 131 -11.28 -4.46 -7.94
N GLY A 132 -11.91 -4.92 -6.85
CA GLY A 132 -13.33 -5.29 -6.83
C GLY A 132 -14.23 -4.13 -7.23
N GLN A 133 -13.96 -2.93 -6.72
CA GLN A 133 -14.64 -1.70 -7.15
C GLN A 133 -14.44 -1.44 -8.64
N THR A 134 -13.22 -1.56 -9.14
CA THR A 134 -12.92 -1.38 -10.58
C THR A 134 -13.72 -2.37 -11.44
N ILE A 135 -13.72 -3.65 -11.06
CA ILE A 135 -14.43 -4.72 -11.78
C ILE A 135 -15.92 -4.44 -11.84
N GLU A 136 -16.53 -4.11 -10.70
CA GLU A 136 -17.97 -3.83 -10.62
C GLU A 136 -18.37 -2.66 -11.52
N ARG A 137 -17.57 -1.60 -11.56
CA ARG A 137 -17.90 -0.40 -12.34
C ARG A 137 -17.60 -0.48 -13.82
N THR A 138 -16.53 -1.18 -14.17
CA THR A 138 -16.01 -1.16 -15.54
C THR A 138 -16.28 -2.45 -16.32
N GLY A 139 -16.61 -3.54 -15.62
CA GLY A 139 -16.68 -4.88 -16.18
C GLY A 139 -15.31 -5.44 -16.61
N LYS A 140 -14.20 -4.79 -16.22
CA LYS A 140 -12.84 -5.18 -16.61
C LYS A 140 -12.01 -5.58 -15.39
N PHE A 141 -11.19 -6.61 -15.55
CA PHE A 141 -10.30 -7.10 -14.50
C PHE A 141 -8.94 -6.38 -14.60
N PRO A 142 -8.50 -5.63 -13.57
CA PRO A 142 -7.17 -5.03 -13.58
C PRO A 142 -6.07 -6.09 -13.61
N ILE A 143 -5.01 -5.85 -14.37
CA ILE A 143 -3.87 -6.79 -14.41
C ILE A 143 -3.24 -6.92 -13.03
N PHE A 144 -2.86 -8.15 -12.69
CA PHE A 144 -2.22 -8.49 -11.43
C PHE A 144 -0.91 -9.24 -11.69
N ALA A 145 0.16 -8.82 -11.04
CA ALA A 145 1.43 -9.52 -10.98
C ALA A 145 1.38 -10.61 -9.91
N GLY A 146 1.61 -11.86 -10.33
CA GLY A 146 1.71 -13.02 -9.45
C GLY A 146 3.13 -13.25 -8.91
N LEU A 147 3.41 -14.50 -8.48
CA LEU A 147 4.68 -14.90 -7.85
C LEU A 147 5.93 -14.56 -8.66
N ASP A 148 5.82 -14.55 -9.99
CA ASP A 148 6.94 -14.24 -10.87
C ASP A 148 7.26 -12.74 -10.93
N GLY A 149 6.34 -11.88 -10.46
CA GLY A 149 6.46 -10.43 -10.39
C GLY A 149 6.31 -9.74 -11.75
N LYS A 150 5.86 -10.46 -12.79
CA LYS A 150 5.74 -9.88 -14.13
C LYS A 150 4.45 -9.07 -14.25
N GLN A 151 4.56 -7.93 -14.93
CA GLN A 151 3.42 -7.18 -15.45
C GLN A 151 3.52 -7.02 -16.96
N THR A 152 2.39 -6.66 -17.55
CA THR A 152 2.32 -6.19 -18.93
C THR A 152 2.08 -4.68 -18.91
N ASP A 153 2.33 -3.99 -20.03
CA ASP A 153 2.02 -2.56 -20.15
C ASP A 153 0.51 -2.27 -20.17
N LYS A 154 -0.33 -3.31 -20.29
CA LYS A 154 -1.78 -3.17 -20.22
C LYS A 154 -2.25 -2.98 -18.78
N LEU A 155 -3.36 -2.27 -18.62
CA LEU A 155 -3.99 -2.06 -17.31
C LEU A 155 -5.09 -3.08 -16.99
N PHE A 156 -5.65 -3.72 -18.00
CA PHE A 156 -6.74 -4.68 -17.88
C PHE A 156 -6.43 -5.97 -18.62
N ASP A 157 -6.91 -7.09 -18.07
CA ASP A 157 -6.91 -8.39 -18.74
C ASP A 157 -7.91 -8.35 -19.90
N GLU A 158 -7.53 -8.92 -21.05
CA GLU A 158 -8.34 -8.94 -22.29
C GLU A 158 -8.96 -10.31 -22.53
#